data_AF-A0A9W7YJU6-F1
#
_entry.id   AF-A0A9W7YJU6-F1
#
_cell.length_a   1.000
_cell.length_b   1.000
_cell.length_c   1.000
_cell.angle_alpha   90.00
_cell.angle_beta   90.00
_cell.angle_gamma   90.00
#
_symmetry.space_group_name_H-M   'P 1'
#
loop_
_entity.id
_entity.type
_entity.pdbx_description
1 polymer ?
#
loop_
_entity_poly.entity_id
_entity_poly.type
_entity_poly.pdbx_seq_one_letter_code
_entity_poly.pdbx_strand_id
1 'polypeptide(L)'
;LRDLNGDEDERVEFVCTLLTDYLSRAFAMAPSPSVQMFTAHSIQELLRLAGFTKELLVPGAEPDAEAKSGKRKKAEGKKAKDKGAQARATWLRQRWEMLPESVVDTVWPLLDSKYTIQFSTNKTSTCGSRTPCVASSASYVGWLRAWIVELTNSLTAPSARNLFRACLGAVKEGSAELLRFVLPQVVYQYVLQRQGKGDDSAPIVVDDDDDSACADVVVDELFAVLADDAEPRMGADQLRLCRVAVLELLDVCDSHVRTQQQQRTAGKRSSRRDTRATQAEKAVQRVASSVPYNVIARASASCGQYERAVQSTELWQRECSGFGTHTTEFGHVDDTVLEQLQELYFKLDDEDGMAGAEQSRSTEDRAQTLRRYEIEGNWAYALIGHEAQLRVEPENADAQRRWIECLQSMGQWEGAWTAARSLTDDVGGLQGACYAAAWRLGKWDWVEQAGAVDTSMSFDAASSALLVAVGRNGLSGLGHLAQPVMLDQSMVLDQGLDRLAREMDVALRIAG
;
A
#
# COMPACT_ATOMS: atom_id res chain seq x y z
N LEU A 1 -2.97 11.00 11.88
CA LEU A 1 -1.77 11.87 11.96
C LEU A 1 -1.88 12.74 13.21
N ARG A 2 -0.77 13.04 13.87
CA ARG A 2 -0.71 13.82 15.13
C ARG A 2 0.34 14.92 15.05
N ASP A 3 0.08 16.09 15.63
CA ASP A 3 1.05 17.19 15.76
C ASP A 3 2.00 16.92 16.93
N LEU A 4 3.04 16.14 16.64
CA LEU A 4 4.10 15.77 17.57
C LEU A 4 4.97 16.96 18.02
N ASN A 5 4.82 18.16 17.43
CA ASN A 5 5.59 19.33 17.83
C ASN A 5 4.77 20.31 18.66
N GLY A 6 3.50 20.50 18.33
CA GLY A 6 2.59 21.43 18.99
C GLY A 6 1.99 20.93 20.30
N ASP A 7 1.76 19.61 20.41
CA ASP A 7 1.06 19.01 21.56
C ASP A 7 1.91 17.92 22.23
N GLU A 8 2.12 18.04 23.54
CA GLU A 8 2.84 17.02 24.32
C GLU A 8 1.97 15.79 24.58
N ASP A 9 0.65 15.97 24.65
CA ASP A 9 -0.29 14.90 24.96
C ASP A 9 -0.44 13.97 23.75
N GLU A 10 -0.53 14.55 22.54
CA GLU A 10 -0.55 13.77 21.29
C GLU A 10 0.75 12.97 21.07
N ARG A 11 1.90 13.51 21.51
CA ARG A 11 3.18 12.78 21.50
C ARG A 11 3.16 11.56 22.39
N VAL A 12 2.72 11.72 23.64
CA VAL A 12 2.62 10.61 24.58
C VAL A 12 1.64 9.57 24.05
N GLU A 13 0.53 10.01 23.49
CA GLU A 13 -0.45 9.12 22.88
C GLU A 13 0.15 8.35 21.70
N PHE A 14 0.94 9.01 20.84
CA PHE A 14 1.62 8.37 19.71
C PHE A 14 2.60 7.30 20.18
N VAL A 15 3.38 7.60 21.23
CA VAL A 15 4.29 6.63 21.84
C VAL A 15 3.52 5.44 22.41
N CYS A 16 2.38 5.66 23.07
CA CYS A 16 1.56 4.57 23.60
C CYS A 16 1.02 3.64 22.50
N THR A 17 0.52 4.20 21.39
CA THR A 17 0.07 3.42 20.22
C THR A 17 1.23 2.61 19.65
N LEU A 18 2.40 3.24 19.48
CA LEU A 18 3.57 2.61 18.91
C LEU A 18 4.15 1.48 19.80
N LEU A 19 4.08 1.64 21.13
CA LEU A 19 4.45 0.61 22.10
C LEU A 19 3.48 -0.58 22.08
N THR A 20 2.18 -0.28 22.06
CA THR A 20 1.13 -1.29 22.17
C THR A 20 1.06 -2.16 20.92
N ASP A 21 1.00 -1.53 19.75
CA ASP A 21 0.65 -2.25 18.52
C ASP A 21 1.87 -2.83 17.78
N TYR A 22 3.05 -2.21 17.96
CA TYR A 22 4.24 -2.56 17.17
C TYR A 22 5.44 -2.97 18.01
N LEU A 23 5.93 -2.13 18.91
CA LEU A 23 7.23 -2.38 19.57
C LEU A 23 7.19 -3.53 20.58
N SER A 24 6.11 -3.70 21.34
CA SER A 24 5.96 -4.83 22.28
C SER A 24 6.05 -6.17 21.54
N ARG A 25 5.31 -6.29 20.44
CA ARG A 25 5.30 -7.46 19.56
C ARG A 25 6.64 -7.66 18.86
N ALA A 26 7.25 -6.59 18.35
CA ALA A 26 8.57 -6.65 17.71
C ALA A 26 9.69 -7.06 18.69
N PHE A 27 9.58 -6.66 19.96
CA PHE A 27 10.52 -7.09 21.01
C PHE A 27 10.32 -8.56 21.38
N ALA A 28 9.08 -9.02 21.50
CA ALA A 28 8.76 -10.41 21.83
C ALA A 28 9.10 -11.39 20.69
N MET A 29 8.89 -10.99 19.43
CA MET A 29 9.12 -11.83 18.24
C MET A 29 10.47 -11.57 17.56
N ALA A 30 11.44 -10.97 18.27
CA ALA A 30 12.71 -10.60 17.67
C ALA A 30 13.48 -11.85 17.15
N PRO A 31 13.89 -11.88 15.87
CA PRO A 31 14.55 -13.05 15.28
C PRO A 31 16.02 -13.21 15.74
N SER A 32 16.65 -12.13 16.21
CA SER A 32 18.02 -12.14 16.70
C SER A 32 18.16 -11.36 18.02
N PRO A 33 19.11 -11.74 18.89
CA PRO A 33 19.42 -10.98 20.10
C PRO A 33 19.84 -9.53 19.80
N SER A 34 20.47 -9.30 18.65
CA SER A 34 20.83 -7.96 18.19
C SER A 34 19.59 -7.11 17.92
N VAL A 35 18.61 -7.61 17.15
CA VAL A 35 17.32 -6.92 16.92
C VAL A 35 16.63 -6.62 18.24
N GLN A 36 16.60 -7.60 19.14
CA GLN A 36 15.98 -7.44 20.45
C GLN A 36 16.62 -6.29 21.25
N MET A 37 17.96 -6.16 21.24
CA MET A 37 18.67 -5.04 21.87
C MET A 37 18.37 -3.69 21.20
N PHE A 38 18.32 -3.64 19.87
CA PHE A 38 17.97 -2.42 19.13
C PHE A 38 16.55 -1.94 19.47
N THR A 39 15.59 -2.86 19.49
CA THR A 39 14.19 -2.58 19.86
C THR A 39 14.07 -2.16 21.33
N ALA A 40 14.79 -2.81 22.25
CA ALA A 40 14.82 -2.44 23.67
C ALA A 40 15.30 -1.00 23.89
N HIS A 41 16.39 -0.61 23.22
CA HIS A 41 16.90 0.76 23.27
C HIS A 41 15.90 1.77 22.70
N SER A 42 15.23 1.43 21.58
CA SER A 42 14.19 2.28 21.01
C SER A 42 13.02 2.48 21.96
N ILE A 43 12.53 1.42 22.61
CA ILE A 43 11.50 1.49 23.65
C ILE A 43 11.96 2.43 24.77
N GLN A 44 13.18 2.23 25.26
CA GLN A 44 13.75 3.05 26.33
C GLN A 44 13.80 4.55 25.99
N GLU A 45 14.32 4.91 24.83
CA GLU A 45 14.39 6.31 24.39
C GLU A 45 13.00 6.91 24.19
N LEU A 46 12.04 6.14 23.66
CA LEU A 46 10.66 6.62 23.48
C LEU A 46 9.96 6.87 24.82
N LEU A 47 10.14 6.00 25.82
CA LEU A 47 9.63 6.22 27.17
C LEU A 47 10.24 7.48 27.80
N ARG A 48 11.54 7.67 27.64
CA ARG A 48 12.24 8.86 28.13
C ARG A 48 11.70 10.14 27.47
N LEU A 49 11.48 10.11 26.15
CA LEU A 49 10.93 11.23 25.39
C LEU A 49 9.46 11.52 25.73
N ALA A 50 8.67 10.50 26.07
CA ALA A 50 7.29 10.65 26.55
C ALA A 50 7.21 11.09 28.03
N GLY A 51 8.32 11.03 28.78
CA GLY A 51 8.37 11.42 30.19
C GLY A 51 7.89 10.32 31.16
N PHE A 52 7.83 9.06 30.72
CA PHE A 52 7.59 7.93 31.62
C PHE A 52 8.86 7.63 32.41
N THR A 53 8.89 8.00 33.69
CA THR A 53 9.94 7.61 34.64
C THR A 53 9.35 6.79 35.78
N LYS A 54 10.13 5.84 36.32
CA LYS A 54 9.72 5.01 37.45
C LYS A 54 9.29 5.83 38.68
N GLU A 55 9.97 6.95 38.91
CA GLU A 55 9.65 7.92 39.98
C GLU A 55 8.25 8.52 39.85
N LEU A 56 7.72 8.68 38.63
CA LEU A 56 6.38 9.22 38.40
C LEU A 56 5.29 8.14 38.47
N LEU A 57 5.64 6.90 38.14
CA LEU A 57 4.71 5.77 38.05
C LEU A 57 4.52 5.05 39.39
N VAL A 58 5.54 5.02 40.26
CA VAL A 58 5.42 4.45 41.63
C VAL A 58 5.07 5.57 42.62
N PRO A 59 3.89 5.53 43.29
CA PRO A 59 3.61 6.44 44.38
C PRO A 59 4.49 6.08 45.58
N GLY A 60 5.60 6.81 45.81
CA GLY A 60 6.40 6.69 47.04
C GLY A 60 7.92 6.75 46.92
N ALA A 61 8.51 6.95 45.73
CA ALA A 61 9.95 7.23 45.63
C ALA A 61 10.22 8.71 45.98
N GLU A 62 10.29 9.02 47.28
CA GLU A 62 10.91 10.27 47.71
C GLU A 62 12.37 10.28 47.22
N PRO A 63 12.88 11.39 46.66
CA PRO A 63 14.32 11.54 46.51
C PRO A 63 14.94 11.57 47.90
N ASP A 64 15.97 10.76 48.14
CA ASP A 64 16.78 10.77 49.35
C ASP A 64 17.08 12.22 49.76
N ALA A 65 16.40 12.65 50.82
CA ALA A 65 16.43 14.00 51.33
C ALA A 65 17.70 14.21 52.16
N GLU A 66 18.85 14.36 51.51
CA GLU A 66 20.00 15.00 52.13
C GLU A 66 20.01 16.51 51.85
N ALA A 67 19.32 17.19 52.76
CA ALA A 67 19.59 18.53 53.28
C ALA A 67 20.54 19.45 52.47
N LYS A 68 19.97 20.52 51.92
CA LYS A 68 20.52 21.88 52.10
C LYS A 68 19.40 22.92 52.11
N SER A 69 19.00 23.23 53.34
CA SER A 69 18.29 24.43 53.78
C SER A 69 18.85 25.69 53.13
N GLY A 70 17.99 26.53 52.54
CA GLY A 70 18.40 27.86 52.10
C GLY A 70 17.35 28.64 51.30
N LYS A 71 16.60 29.49 52.01
CA LYS A 71 15.85 30.68 51.54
C LYS A 71 14.51 30.47 50.81
N ARG A 72 13.45 30.49 51.62
CA ARG A 72 12.08 30.94 51.28
C ARG A 72 12.11 32.37 50.71
N LYS A 73 11.69 32.57 49.45
CA LYS A 73 10.91 33.74 48.94
C LYS A 73 10.58 33.59 47.44
N LYS A 74 9.42 32.97 47.13
CA LYS A 74 8.51 33.16 45.96
C LYS A 74 7.45 32.05 46.00
N ALA A 75 6.37 32.23 46.76
CA ALA A 75 5.44 31.14 47.10
C ALA A 75 4.11 31.13 46.31
N GLU A 76 3.78 32.17 45.55
CA GLU A 76 2.48 32.23 44.85
C GLU A 76 2.54 31.75 43.39
N GLY A 77 3.62 32.03 42.66
CA GLY A 77 3.82 31.47 41.30
C GLY A 77 4.26 29.99 41.26
N LYS A 78 4.75 29.45 42.38
CA LYS A 78 5.25 28.06 42.47
C LYS A 78 4.12 27.04 42.67
N LYS A 79 3.11 27.38 43.50
CA LYS A 79 1.93 26.52 43.74
C LYS A 79 1.12 26.21 42.48
N ALA A 80 1.02 27.14 41.53
CA ALA A 80 0.32 26.90 40.27
C ALA A 80 1.11 25.95 39.34
N LYS A 81 2.43 26.10 39.31
CA LYS A 81 3.34 25.22 38.52
C LYS A 81 3.42 23.81 39.11
N ASP A 82 3.42 23.70 40.45
CA ASP A 82 3.43 22.41 41.16
C ASP A 82 2.08 21.67 41.01
N LYS A 83 0.94 22.38 41.01
CA LYS A 83 -0.37 21.79 40.70
C LYS A 83 -0.47 21.28 39.26
N GLY A 84 0.06 22.01 38.29
CA GLY A 84 0.10 21.58 36.88
C GLY A 84 1.00 20.36 36.67
N ALA A 85 2.15 20.32 37.33
CA ALA A 85 3.05 19.16 37.30
C ALA A 85 2.40 17.91 37.92
N GLN A 86 1.70 18.06 39.05
CA GLN A 86 0.99 16.96 39.71
C GLN A 86 -0.19 16.44 38.88
N ALA A 87 -0.97 17.34 38.26
CA ALA A 87 -2.05 16.96 37.36
C ALA A 87 -1.52 16.16 36.16
N ARG A 88 -0.40 16.61 35.59
CA ARG A 88 0.26 15.92 34.47
C ARG A 88 0.81 14.55 34.87
N ALA A 89 1.46 14.44 36.03
CA ALA A 89 1.94 13.14 36.54
C ALA A 89 0.77 12.16 36.76
N THR A 90 -0.38 12.67 37.19
CA THR A 90 -1.59 11.87 37.38
C THR A 90 -2.20 11.44 36.05
N TRP A 91 -2.22 12.33 35.05
CA TRP A 91 -2.64 12.00 33.69
C TRP A 91 -1.71 10.98 33.01
N LEU A 92 -0.39 11.11 33.15
CA LEU A 92 0.59 10.13 32.67
C LEU A 92 0.39 8.76 33.33
N ARG A 93 0.13 8.73 34.64
CA ARG A 93 -0.21 7.49 35.36
C ARG A 93 -1.49 6.85 34.83
N GLN A 94 -2.55 7.63 34.64
CA GLN A 94 -3.79 7.14 34.05
C GLN A 94 -3.55 6.56 32.65
N ARG A 95 -2.67 7.18 31.86
CA ARG A 95 -2.33 6.67 30.53
C ARG A 95 -1.51 5.38 30.58
N TRP A 96 -0.63 5.25 31.56
CA TRP A 96 0.12 4.01 31.83
C TRP A 96 -0.80 2.87 32.26
N GLU A 97 -1.78 3.13 33.12
CA GLU A 97 -2.78 2.15 33.55
C GLU A 97 -3.69 1.67 32.40
N MET A 98 -3.83 2.46 31.34
CA MET A 98 -4.60 2.08 30.15
C MET A 98 -3.81 1.19 29.18
N LEU A 99 -2.51 0.95 29.41
CA LEU A 99 -1.71 0.03 28.60
C LEU A 99 -2.07 -1.42 28.96
N PRO A 100 -2.10 -2.34 27.97
CA PRO A 100 -2.31 -3.76 28.27
C PRO A 100 -1.22 -4.32 29.20
N GLU A 101 -1.59 -5.22 30.11
CA GLU A 101 -0.68 -5.82 31.10
C GLU A 101 0.55 -6.45 30.42
N SER A 102 0.37 -7.11 29.27
CA SER A 102 1.47 -7.69 28.49
C SER A 102 2.51 -6.67 28.01
N VAL A 103 2.06 -5.44 27.70
CA VAL A 103 2.94 -4.35 27.29
C VAL A 103 3.64 -3.77 28.52
N VAL A 104 2.93 -3.63 29.64
CA VAL A 104 3.52 -3.14 30.89
C VAL A 104 4.63 -4.09 31.36
N ASP A 105 4.41 -5.40 31.33
CA ASP A 105 5.40 -6.40 31.75
C ASP A 105 6.68 -6.37 30.91
N THR A 106 6.56 -6.10 29.61
CA THR A 106 7.71 -6.00 28.70
C THR A 106 8.45 -4.67 28.85
N VAL A 107 7.72 -3.57 29.10
CA VAL A 107 8.26 -2.21 29.14
C VAL A 107 8.79 -1.83 30.53
N TRP A 108 8.21 -2.36 31.62
CA TRP A 108 8.62 -2.08 33.00
C TRP A 108 10.11 -2.31 33.31
N PRO A 109 10.74 -3.44 32.92
CA PRO A 109 12.17 -3.64 33.14
C PRO A 109 13.04 -2.68 32.30
N LEU A 110 12.54 -2.22 31.15
CA LEU A 110 13.27 -1.34 30.24
C LEU A 110 13.40 0.11 30.78
N LEU A 111 12.57 0.52 31.74
CA LEU A 111 12.64 1.83 32.40
C LEU A 111 13.95 2.03 33.20
N ASP A 112 14.52 0.97 33.78
CA ASP A 112 15.78 1.03 34.57
C ASP A 112 17.01 0.62 33.75
N SER A 113 16.79 -0.07 32.64
CA SER A 113 17.86 -0.61 31.82
C SER A 113 18.74 0.51 31.25
N LYS A 114 20.03 0.23 31.00
CA LYS A 114 20.98 1.18 30.39
C LYS A 114 21.44 0.65 29.03
N TYR A 115 20.50 0.41 28.12
CA TYR A 115 20.90 0.07 26.76
C TYR A 115 21.53 1.32 26.15
N THR A 116 22.77 1.19 25.68
CA THR A 116 23.46 2.27 24.95
C THR A 116 23.89 1.70 23.62
N ILE A 117 23.37 2.24 22.53
CA ILE A 117 23.73 1.79 21.19
C ILE A 117 24.71 2.78 20.59
N GLN A 118 25.93 2.31 20.33
CA GLN A 118 26.86 3.06 19.50
C GLN A 118 26.40 2.94 18.05
N PHE A 119 25.70 3.96 17.56
CA PHE A 119 25.48 4.12 16.13
C PHE A 119 26.85 4.37 15.49
N SER A 120 27.44 3.33 14.92
CA SER A 120 28.52 3.52 13.95
C SER A 120 27.98 4.44 12.86
N THR A 121 28.58 5.63 12.74
CA THR A 121 28.34 6.61 11.68
C THR A 121 28.91 6.10 10.35
N ASN A 122 28.79 4.81 10.07
CA ASN A 122 28.97 4.30 8.73
C ASN A 122 27.88 4.96 7.91
N LYS A 123 28.31 5.67 6.87
CA LYS A 123 27.47 6.30 5.85
C LYS A 123 26.45 5.28 5.37
N THR A 124 25.27 5.22 6.00
CA THR A 124 24.08 4.69 5.37
C THR A 124 23.99 5.46 4.07
N SER A 125 23.97 4.74 2.96
CA SER A 125 23.79 5.23 1.60
C SER A 125 22.66 6.26 1.60
N THR A 126 23.03 7.52 1.85
CA THR A 126 22.16 8.66 1.72
C THR A 126 21.90 8.76 0.24
N CYS A 127 20.63 8.82 -0.14
CA CYS A 127 20.30 9.29 -1.47
C CYS A 127 21.05 10.60 -1.67
N GLY A 128 21.80 10.73 -2.77
CA GLY A 128 22.34 12.02 -3.13
C GLY A 128 21.16 12.99 -3.16
N SER A 129 21.36 14.24 -2.73
CA SER A 129 20.31 15.23 -2.41
C SER A 129 19.41 15.66 -3.58
N ARG A 130 19.32 14.85 -4.63
CA ARG A 130 18.65 15.13 -5.89
C ARG A 130 18.15 13.90 -6.65
N THR A 131 18.34 12.69 -6.12
CA THR A 131 17.81 11.46 -6.72
C THR A 131 16.72 10.87 -5.81
N PRO A 132 15.63 10.31 -6.35
CA PRO A 132 14.66 9.59 -5.55
C PRO A 132 15.26 8.37 -4.81
N CYS A 133 14.84 8.16 -3.57
CA CYS A 133 15.20 7.01 -2.74
C CYS A 133 14.85 5.68 -3.40
N VAL A 134 13.73 5.61 -4.15
CA VAL A 134 13.34 4.42 -4.94
C VAL A 134 14.44 3.99 -5.89
N ALA A 135 15.02 4.93 -6.64
CA ALA A 135 16.00 4.61 -7.69
C ALA A 135 17.29 4.00 -7.13
N SER A 136 17.63 4.33 -5.87
CA SER A 136 18.84 3.86 -5.20
C SER A 136 18.64 2.55 -4.43
N SER A 137 17.39 2.14 -4.20
CA SER A 137 17.05 1.05 -3.29
C SER A 137 16.88 -0.28 -4.04
N ALA A 138 17.32 -1.37 -3.40
CA ALA A 138 17.21 -2.73 -3.94
C ALA A 138 16.08 -3.56 -3.27
N SER A 139 15.37 -2.99 -2.30
CA SER A 139 14.26 -3.65 -1.61
C SER A 139 13.23 -2.67 -1.07
N TYR A 140 11.98 -3.10 -0.95
CA TYR A 140 10.86 -2.33 -0.36
C TYR A 140 11.18 -1.81 1.06
N VAL A 141 11.68 -2.68 1.94
CA VAL A 141 12.05 -2.31 3.32
C VAL A 141 13.24 -1.35 3.34
N GLY A 142 14.22 -1.58 2.46
CA GLY A 142 15.37 -0.69 2.28
C GLY A 142 14.96 0.70 1.81
N TRP A 143 14.02 0.77 0.87
CA TRP A 143 13.44 2.02 0.37
C TRP A 143 12.71 2.79 1.46
N LEU A 144 11.76 2.16 2.17
CA LEU A 144 11.01 2.79 3.25
C LEU A 144 11.95 3.36 4.33
N ARG A 145 12.98 2.59 4.69
CA ARG A 145 13.98 3.02 5.67
C ARG A 145 14.79 4.20 5.15
N ALA A 146 15.27 4.16 3.90
CA ALA A 146 16.04 5.24 3.30
C ALA A 146 15.22 6.55 3.28
N TRP A 147 13.97 6.46 2.84
CA TRP A 147 13.07 7.60 2.77
C TRP A 147 12.76 8.19 4.15
N ILE A 148 12.44 7.35 5.14
CA ILE A 148 12.21 7.82 6.52
C ILE A 148 13.48 8.45 7.13
N VAL A 149 14.67 7.88 6.88
CA VAL A 149 15.94 8.44 7.37
C VAL A 149 16.20 9.81 6.74
N GLU A 150 16.00 9.95 5.44
CA GLU A 150 16.16 11.22 4.72
C GLU A 150 15.20 12.29 5.26
N LEU A 151 13.91 11.96 5.36
CA LEU A 151 12.90 12.86 5.92
C LEU A 151 13.23 13.21 7.38
N THR A 152 13.62 12.25 8.21
CA THR A 152 13.98 12.50 9.62
C THR A 152 15.19 13.42 9.76
N ASN A 153 16.19 13.30 8.89
CA ASN A 153 17.37 14.16 8.91
C ASN A 153 17.06 15.58 8.43
N SER A 154 16.06 15.74 7.56
CA SER A 154 15.58 17.06 7.11
C SER A 154 14.68 17.79 8.13
N LEU A 155 14.25 17.10 9.20
CA LEU A 155 13.49 17.72 10.28
C LEU A 155 14.36 18.68 11.11
N THR A 156 13.91 19.93 11.26
CA THR A 156 14.52 20.94 12.12
C THR A 156 14.04 20.83 13.57
N ALA A 157 12.81 20.36 13.79
CA ALA A 157 12.21 20.25 15.12
C ALA A 157 12.86 19.11 15.93
N PRO A 158 13.51 19.40 17.08
CA PRO A 158 14.29 18.41 17.81
C PRO A 158 13.43 17.32 18.45
N SER A 159 12.21 17.65 18.92
CA SER A 159 11.32 16.71 19.60
C SER A 159 10.85 15.58 18.67
N ALA A 160 10.24 15.91 17.53
CA ALA A 160 9.82 14.92 16.54
C ALA A 160 11.03 14.17 15.95
N ARG A 161 12.13 14.87 15.65
CA ARG A 161 13.34 14.24 15.11
C ARG A 161 13.93 13.20 16.06
N ASN A 162 14.00 13.48 17.36
CA ASN A 162 14.52 12.53 18.35
C ASN A 162 13.61 11.32 18.50
N LEU A 163 12.29 11.51 18.41
CA LEU A 163 11.30 10.43 18.44
C LEU A 163 11.49 9.50 17.24
N PHE A 164 11.55 10.03 16.03
CA PHE A 164 11.75 9.20 14.83
C PHE A 164 13.14 8.55 14.79
N ARG A 165 14.18 9.22 15.30
CA ARG A 165 15.51 8.60 15.46
C ARG A 165 15.50 7.44 16.44
N ALA A 166 14.74 7.54 17.53
CA ALA A 166 14.53 6.43 18.45
C ALA A 166 13.85 5.26 17.72
N CYS A 167 12.80 5.51 16.92
CA CYS A 167 12.14 4.47 16.11
C CYS A 167 13.08 3.83 15.08
N LEU A 168 13.95 4.60 14.41
CA LEU A 168 14.88 4.12 13.39
C LEU A 168 15.91 3.09 13.91
N GLY A 169 16.18 3.10 15.23
CA GLY A 169 17.00 2.09 15.91
C GLY A 169 16.40 0.70 15.82
N ALA A 170 15.14 0.53 16.22
CA ALA A 170 14.37 -0.72 16.15
C ALA A 170 14.21 -1.25 14.71
N VAL A 171 14.35 -0.36 13.72
CA VAL A 171 14.06 -0.63 12.32
C VAL A 171 15.29 -1.04 11.51
N LYS A 172 16.48 -1.18 12.11
CA LYS A 172 17.69 -1.62 11.38
C LYS A 172 17.54 -3.00 10.75
N GLU A 173 16.78 -3.87 11.40
CA GLU A 173 16.48 -5.25 10.98
C GLU A 173 14.99 -5.57 11.20
N GLY A 174 14.15 -4.54 11.34
CA GLY A 174 12.77 -4.64 11.84
C GLY A 174 11.68 -4.85 10.77
N SER A 175 10.46 -5.06 11.25
CA SER A 175 9.23 -5.32 10.46
C SER A 175 8.81 -4.15 9.57
N ALA A 176 8.44 -4.44 8.32
CA ALA A 176 7.90 -3.46 7.37
C ALA A 176 6.66 -2.71 7.89
N GLU A 177 5.86 -3.35 8.75
CA GLU A 177 4.65 -2.78 9.35
C GLU A 177 4.92 -1.51 10.18
N LEU A 178 6.00 -1.50 10.96
CA LEU A 178 6.39 -0.35 11.77
C LEU A 178 6.81 0.83 10.88
N LEU A 179 7.57 0.56 9.81
CA LEU A 179 7.95 1.57 8.82
C LEU A 179 6.71 2.18 8.15
N ARG A 180 5.75 1.35 7.76
CA ARG A 180 4.50 1.77 7.13
C ARG A 180 3.64 2.62 8.07
N PHE A 181 3.62 2.32 9.36
CA PHE A 181 2.92 3.13 10.36
C PHE A 181 3.61 4.47 10.63
N VAL A 182 4.95 4.48 10.68
CA VAL A 182 5.74 5.68 11.00
C VAL A 182 5.78 6.65 9.82
N LEU A 183 5.83 6.16 8.57
CA LEU A 183 6.00 6.97 7.36
C LEU A 183 5.00 8.15 7.26
N PRO A 184 3.66 7.95 7.37
CA PRO A 184 2.71 9.06 7.29
C PRO A 184 2.94 10.15 8.33
N GLN A 185 3.39 9.78 9.53
CA GLN A 185 3.66 10.72 10.61
C GLN A 185 4.92 11.55 10.31
N VAL A 186 5.96 10.97 9.72
CA VAL A 186 7.17 11.71 9.33
C VAL A 186 6.85 12.69 8.21
N VAL A 187 6.12 12.24 7.19
CA VAL A 187 5.68 13.08 6.06
C VAL A 187 4.85 14.25 6.57
N TYR A 188 3.88 13.99 7.46
CA TYR A 188 3.08 15.04 8.08
C TYR A 188 3.93 16.09 8.81
N GLN A 189 4.88 15.65 9.65
CA GLN A 189 5.75 16.56 10.39
C GLN A 189 6.68 17.38 9.48
N TYR A 190 7.16 16.78 8.39
CA TYR A 190 7.96 17.47 7.38
C TYR A 190 7.14 18.58 6.68
N VAL A 191 5.91 18.27 6.27
CA VAL A 191 5.01 19.24 5.62
C VAL A 191 4.65 20.40 6.55
N LEU A 192 4.40 20.13 7.84
CA LEU A 192 4.15 21.15 8.85
C LEU A 192 5.32 22.12 9.01
N GLN A 193 6.55 21.60 9.04
CA GLN A 193 7.76 22.41 9.22
C GLN A 193 7.99 23.39 8.07
N ARG A 194 7.73 22.96 6.82
CA ARG A 194 7.94 23.81 5.64
C ARG A 194 7.07 25.06 5.66
N GLN A 195 5.85 24.96 6.20
CA GLN A 195 4.95 26.11 6.35
C GLN A 195 5.42 27.09 7.44
N GLY A 196 5.97 26.60 8.56
CA GLY A 196 6.44 27.44 9.66
C GLY A 196 7.65 28.34 9.33
N LYS A 197 8.20 28.23 8.13
CA LYS A 197 9.31 29.06 7.63
C LYS A 197 8.82 30.25 6.76
N GLY A 198 7.52 30.38 6.53
CA GLY A 198 6.93 31.57 5.93
C GLY A 198 6.84 32.70 6.96
N ASP A 199 7.68 33.70 6.78
CA ASP A 199 7.65 34.96 7.54
C ASP A 199 6.31 35.68 7.27
N ASP A 200 5.50 35.86 8.31
CA ASP A 200 4.20 36.58 8.31
C ASP A 200 4.37 38.11 8.08
N SER A 201 5.41 38.57 7.39
CA SER A 201 5.72 39.99 7.20
C SER A 201 6.27 40.40 5.82
N ALA A 202 6.09 39.59 4.78
CA ALA A 202 6.29 40.05 3.40
C ALA A 202 4.95 40.05 2.64
N PRO A 203 4.52 41.18 2.06
CA PRO A 203 3.33 41.22 1.23
C PRO A 203 3.54 40.32 0.01
N ILE A 204 2.46 39.62 -0.33
CA ILE A 204 2.28 38.84 -1.55
C ILE A 204 2.61 39.75 -2.73
N VAL A 205 3.85 39.70 -3.20
CA VAL A 205 4.18 40.06 -4.57
C VAL A 205 3.99 38.77 -5.35
N VAL A 206 2.94 38.77 -6.16
CA VAL A 206 2.79 37.86 -7.29
C VAL A 206 3.85 38.30 -8.30
N ASP A 207 5.09 37.87 -8.09
CA ASP A 207 6.11 37.85 -9.13
C ASP A 207 6.12 36.42 -9.68
N ASP A 208 5.48 36.25 -10.83
CA ASP A 208 5.33 35.00 -11.58
C ASP A 208 6.64 34.51 -12.24
N ASP A 209 7.82 34.94 -11.78
CA ASP A 209 9.08 34.81 -12.54
C ASP A 209 10.33 34.38 -11.72
N ASP A 210 10.18 33.70 -10.58
CA ASP A 210 11.35 33.11 -9.88
C ASP A 210 11.17 31.61 -9.62
N ASP A 211 11.96 30.84 -10.38
CA ASP A 211 12.25 29.42 -10.26
C ASP A 211 12.54 28.97 -8.81
N SER A 212 11.50 28.75 -8.00
CA SER A 212 11.59 28.04 -6.72
C SER A 212 11.72 26.53 -6.95
N ALA A 213 12.71 26.19 -7.76
CA ALA A 213 13.21 24.89 -8.16
C ALA A 213 13.87 24.15 -6.97
N CYS A 214 13.12 24.01 -5.88
CA CYS A 214 13.34 22.98 -4.89
C CYS A 214 12.07 22.15 -4.88
N ALA A 215 11.97 21.32 -5.93
CA ALA A 215 10.99 20.28 -6.06
C ALA A 215 10.87 19.55 -4.70
N ASP A 216 9.64 19.48 -4.21
CA ASP A 216 9.38 18.96 -2.87
C ASP A 216 9.89 17.52 -2.83
N VAL A 217 10.91 17.22 -2.01
CA VAL A 217 11.53 15.88 -1.91
C VAL A 217 10.47 14.78 -1.72
N VAL A 218 9.36 15.12 -1.04
CA VAL A 218 8.20 14.23 -0.87
C VAL A 218 7.45 14.01 -2.19
N VAL A 219 7.19 15.08 -2.94
CA VAL A 219 6.45 15.05 -4.21
C VAL A 219 7.29 14.37 -5.29
N ASP A 220 8.59 14.65 -5.35
CA ASP A 220 9.51 13.98 -6.28
C ASP A 220 9.58 12.48 -6.03
N GLU A 221 9.67 12.06 -4.76
CA GLU A 221 9.66 10.64 -4.41
C GLU A 221 8.33 9.98 -4.78
N LEU A 222 7.23 10.66 -4.46
CA LEU A 222 5.87 10.21 -4.75
C LEU A 222 5.63 10.01 -6.24
N PHE A 223 6.04 10.96 -7.08
CA PHE A 223 6.01 10.80 -8.53
C PHE A 223 6.96 9.72 -9.02
N ALA A 224 8.17 9.62 -8.48
CA ALA A 224 9.14 8.60 -8.90
C ALA A 224 8.67 7.16 -8.59
N VAL A 225 7.89 6.96 -7.53
CA VAL A 225 7.31 5.63 -7.20
C VAL A 225 6.14 5.29 -8.12
N LEU A 226 5.29 6.29 -8.41
CA LEU A 226 4.03 6.09 -9.13
C LEU A 226 4.18 6.17 -10.65
N ALA A 227 5.18 6.87 -11.16
CA ALA A 227 5.49 6.89 -12.58
C ALA A 227 6.09 5.56 -13.03
N ASP A 228 5.68 5.08 -14.21
CA ASP A 228 6.25 3.88 -14.86
C ASP A 228 7.57 4.16 -15.57
N ASP A 229 8.06 5.41 -15.57
CA ASP A 229 9.19 5.86 -16.39
C ASP A 229 10.56 5.44 -15.84
N ALA A 230 10.63 5.02 -14.58
CA ALA A 230 11.87 4.52 -13.98
C ALA A 230 11.90 3.00 -14.05
N GLU A 231 12.98 2.40 -14.56
CA GLU A 231 13.33 1.00 -14.28
C GLU A 231 13.98 0.95 -12.89
N PRO A 232 13.25 0.70 -11.80
CA PRO A 232 13.88 0.58 -10.50
C PRO A 232 14.82 -0.63 -10.49
N ARG A 233 15.86 -0.57 -9.67
CA ARG A 233 16.72 -1.74 -9.40
C ARG A 233 16.00 -2.88 -8.66
N MET A 234 14.70 -2.72 -8.38
CA MET A 234 13.89 -3.66 -7.62
C MET A 234 13.05 -4.54 -8.54
N GLY A 235 12.73 -5.75 -8.10
CA GLY A 235 11.78 -6.62 -8.79
C GLY A 235 10.35 -6.04 -8.80
N ALA A 236 9.54 -6.45 -9.77
CA ALA A 236 8.17 -5.95 -9.97
C ALA A 236 7.29 -6.05 -8.70
N ASP A 237 7.36 -7.16 -7.97
CA ASP A 237 6.59 -7.35 -6.73
C ASP A 237 6.97 -6.36 -5.63
N GLN A 238 8.25 -6.03 -5.51
CA GLN A 238 8.72 -5.07 -4.51
C GLN A 238 8.32 -3.64 -4.88
N LEU A 239 8.33 -3.32 -6.17
CA LEU A 239 7.83 -2.03 -6.67
C LEU A 239 6.33 -1.89 -6.41
N ARG A 240 5.56 -2.96 -6.64
CA ARG A 240 4.12 -3.01 -6.31
C ARG A 240 3.89 -2.69 -4.83
N LEU A 241 4.69 -3.26 -3.91
CA LEU A 241 4.60 -2.92 -2.48
C LEU A 241 4.92 -1.45 -2.18
N CYS A 242 5.90 -0.84 -2.87
CA CYS A 242 6.17 0.60 -2.75
C CYS A 242 4.97 1.43 -3.19
N ARG A 243 4.39 1.12 -4.35
CA ARG A 243 3.21 1.81 -4.89
C ARG A 243 2.03 1.72 -3.93
N VAL A 244 1.73 0.53 -3.41
CA VAL A 244 0.67 0.33 -2.41
C VAL A 244 0.92 1.19 -1.16
N ALA A 245 2.15 1.20 -0.63
CA ALA A 245 2.47 2.00 0.55
C ALA A 245 2.34 3.51 0.33
N VAL A 246 2.66 3.97 -0.89
CA VAL A 246 2.49 5.36 -1.30
C VAL A 246 1.01 5.74 -1.44
N LEU A 247 0.20 4.85 -2.02
CA LEU A 247 -1.24 5.10 -2.14
C LEU A 247 -1.91 5.13 -0.76
N GLU A 248 -1.55 4.20 0.14
CA GLU A 248 -2.01 4.23 1.54
C GLU A 248 -1.61 5.52 2.26
N LEU A 249 -0.40 6.05 1.99
CA LEU A 249 0.04 7.33 2.53
C LEU A 249 -0.88 8.48 2.08
N LEU A 250 -1.27 8.51 0.80
CA LEU A 250 -2.21 9.50 0.27
C LEU A 250 -3.58 9.41 0.95
N ASP A 251 -4.11 8.19 1.14
CA ASP A 251 -5.39 8.00 1.84
C ASP A 251 -5.34 8.49 3.28
N VAL A 252 -4.24 8.23 3.99
CA VAL A 252 -4.06 8.67 5.38
C VAL A 252 -4.03 10.21 5.44
N CYS A 253 -3.39 10.86 4.47
CA CYS A 253 -3.39 12.31 4.34
C CYS A 253 -4.81 12.86 4.10
N ASP A 254 -5.54 12.31 3.12
CA ASP A 254 -6.90 12.74 2.79
C ASP A 254 -7.90 12.48 3.92
N SER A 255 -7.84 11.29 4.51
CA SER A 255 -8.67 10.90 5.66
C SER A 255 -8.44 11.83 6.86
N HIS A 256 -7.17 12.23 7.09
CA HIS A 256 -6.85 13.17 8.14
C HIS A 256 -7.47 14.55 7.87
N VAL A 257 -7.33 15.09 6.66
CA VAL A 257 -7.94 16.37 6.28
C VAL A 257 -9.47 16.32 6.44
N ARG A 258 -10.12 15.25 5.96
CA ARG A 258 -11.58 15.05 6.09
C ARG A 258 -12.01 14.99 7.56
N THR A 259 -11.29 14.22 8.38
CA THR A 259 -11.60 14.07 9.81
C THR A 259 -11.47 15.41 10.55
N GLN A 260 -10.40 16.17 10.28
CA GLN A 260 -10.21 17.49 10.88
C GLN A 260 -11.31 18.47 10.46
N GLN A 261 -11.68 18.48 9.17
CA GLN A 261 -12.76 19.31 8.66
C GLN A 261 -14.11 18.97 9.32
N GLN A 262 -14.41 17.68 9.51
CA GLN A 262 -15.63 17.22 10.19
C GLN A 262 -15.66 17.59 11.68
N GLN A 263 -14.53 17.45 12.39
CA GLN A 263 -14.44 17.86 13.79
C GLN A 263 -14.67 19.37 13.94
N ARG A 264 -14.22 20.17 12.97
CA ARG A 264 -14.43 21.62 12.96
C ARG A 264 -15.86 22.02 12.61
N THR A 265 -16.53 21.35 11.67
CA THR A 265 -17.95 21.64 11.40
C THR A 265 -18.86 21.23 12.55
N ALA A 266 -18.49 20.20 13.33
CA ALA A 266 -19.18 19.81 14.55
C ALA A 266 -18.86 20.74 15.75
N GLY A 267 -17.69 21.35 15.80
CA GLY A 267 -17.23 22.25 16.86
C GLY A 267 -17.69 23.70 16.71
N LYS A 268 -18.60 24.17 17.57
CA LYS A 268 -19.26 25.50 17.47
C LYS A 268 -18.40 26.72 17.86
N ARG A 269 -17.06 26.65 17.90
CA ARG A 269 -16.21 27.78 18.32
C ARG A 269 -14.91 27.88 17.51
N SER A 270 -14.86 28.88 16.63
CA SER A 270 -13.65 29.29 15.91
C SER A 270 -12.63 29.91 16.88
N SER A 271 -11.53 29.20 17.13
CA SER A 271 -10.38 29.62 17.92
C SER A 271 -9.20 30.02 17.02
N ARG A 272 -8.25 30.83 17.51
CA ARG A 272 -6.93 31.06 16.87
C ARG A 272 -6.11 29.76 16.69
N ARG A 273 -6.43 28.69 17.42
CA ARG A 273 -5.83 27.37 17.19
C ARG A 273 -6.30 26.76 15.86
N ASP A 274 -7.48 27.13 15.40
CA ASP A 274 -8.06 26.65 14.13
C ASP A 274 -7.37 27.29 12.91
N THR A 275 -6.76 28.48 13.04
CA THR A 275 -6.03 29.11 11.93
C THR A 275 -4.71 28.40 11.62
N ARG A 276 -4.04 27.81 12.62
CA ARG A 276 -2.85 26.97 12.39
C ARG A 276 -3.24 25.57 11.89
N ALA A 277 -4.31 24.99 12.43
CA ALA A 277 -4.86 23.72 11.96
C ALA A 277 -5.32 23.80 10.49
N THR A 278 -6.03 24.86 10.10
CA THR A 278 -6.40 25.11 8.69
C THR A 278 -5.20 25.24 7.76
N GLN A 279 -4.12 25.88 8.20
CA GLN A 279 -2.90 26.01 7.39
C GLN A 279 -2.20 24.65 7.21
N ALA A 280 -2.14 23.85 8.27
CA ALA A 280 -1.64 22.49 8.24
C ALA A 280 -2.47 21.59 7.30
N GLU A 281 -3.80 21.64 7.43
CA GLU A 281 -4.74 20.92 6.55
C GLU A 281 -4.54 21.30 5.09
N LYS A 282 -4.44 22.61 4.79
CA LYS A 282 -4.19 23.10 3.43
C LYS A 282 -2.84 22.63 2.90
N ALA A 283 -1.81 22.56 3.73
CA ALA A 283 -0.49 22.10 3.29
C ALA A 283 -0.49 20.60 2.97
N VAL A 284 -1.14 19.77 3.79
CA VAL A 284 -1.31 18.34 3.51
C VAL A 284 -2.17 18.14 2.26
N GLN A 285 -3.26 18.91 2.10
CA GLN A 285 -4.11 18.85 0.92
C GLN A 285 -3.35 19.23 -0.35
N ARG A 286 -2.45 20.22 -0.30
CA ARG A 286 -1.59 20.58 -1.45
C ARG A 286 -0.68 19.43 -1.88
N VAL A 287 -0.12 18.70 -0.91
CA VAL A 287 0.73 17.53 -1.22
C VAL A 287 -0.13 16.42 -1.85
N ALA A 288 -1.31 16.13 -1.30
CA ALA A 288 -2.23 15.15 -1.88
C ALA A 288 -2.69 15.55 -3.29
N SER A 289 -3.06 16.81 -3.51
CA SER A 289 -3.50 17.32 -4.82
C SER A 289 -2.36 17.54 -5.81
N SER A 290 -1.09 17.47 -5.38
CA SER A 290 0.06 17.61 -6.28
C SER A 290 0.20 16.40 -7.21
N VAL A 291 -0.35 15.25 -6.82
CA VAL A 291 -0.35 14.04 -7.65
C VAL A 291 -1.61 14.01 -8.49
N PRO A 292 -1.51 13.97 -9.83
CA PRO A 292 -2.67 13.89 -10.70
C PRO A 292 -3.31 12.50 -10.61
N TYR A 293 -4.64 12.47 -10.67
CA TYR A 293 -5.41 11.23 -10.52
C TYR A 293 -5.12 10.18 -11.60
N ASN A 294 -4.66 10.58 -12.80
CA ASN A 294 -4.26 9.64 -13.85
C ASN A 294 -3.03 8.79 -13.48
N VAL A 295 -2.09 9.35 -12.72
CA VAL A 295 -0.91 8.63 -12.23
C VAL A 295 -1.32 7.66 -11.12
N ILE A 296 -2.20 8.10 -10.22
CA ILE A 296 -2.79 7.26 -9.16
C ILE A 296 -3.58 6.09 -9.78
N ALA A 297 -4.39 6.35 -10.80
CA ALA A 297 -5.20 5.33 -11.48
C ALA A 297 -4.34 4.24 -12.10
N ARG A 298 -3.32 4.62 -12.90
CA ARG A 298 -2.38 3.66 -13.52
C ARG A 298 -1.59 2.87 -12.50
N ALA A 299 -1.06 3.54 -11.47
CA ALA A 299 -0.34 2.87 -10.39
C ALA A 299 -1.24 1.87 -9.65
N SER A 300 -2.48 2.26 -9.33
CA SER A 300 -3.45 1.39 -8.63
C SER A 300 -3.85 0.19 -9.48
N ALA A 301 -4.06 0.38 -10.79
CA ALA A 301 -4.34 -0.68 -11.74
C ALA A 301 -3.20 -1.71 -11.80
N SER A 302 -1.95 -1.24 -11.84
CA SER A 302 -0.76 -2.12 -11.81
C SER A 302 -0.62 -2.89 -10.48
N CYS A 303 -1.18 -2.36 -9.39
CA CYS A 303 -1.12 -2.99 -8.07
C CYS A 303 -2.24 -4.00 -7.80
N GLY A 304 -3.23 -4.09 -8.69
CA GLY A 304 -4.43 -4.91 -8.50
C GLY A 304 -5.46 -4.29 -7.54
N GLN A 305 -5.45 -2.96 -7.36
CA GLN A 305 -6.46 -2.23 -6.58
C GLN A 305 -7.44 -1.57 -7.55
N TYR A 306 -8.33 -2.38 -8.13
CA TYR A 306 -9.19 -1.95 -9.24
C TYR A 306 -10.25 -0.94 -8.80
N GLU A 307 -10.80 -1.05 -7.59
CA GLU A 307 -11.79 -0.10 -7.04
C GLU A 307 -11.21 1.31 -6.96
N ARG A 308 -9.96 1.42 -6.47
CA ARG A 308 -9.23 2.68 -6.41
C ARG A 308 -8.90 3.22 -7.80
N ALA A 309 -8.51 2.34 -8.71
CA ALA A 309 -8.20 2.71 -10.08
C ALA A 309 -9.43 3.30 -10.78
N VAL A 310 -10.59 2.64 -10.68
CA VAL A 310 -11.88 3.13 -11.20
C VAL A 310 -12.20 4.50 -10.62
N GLN A 311 -12.20 4.63 -9.29
CA GLN A 311 -12.50 5.90 -8.62
C GLN A 311 -11.57 7.02 -9.08
N SER A 312 -10.27 6.75 -9.20
CA SER A 312 -9.27 7.75 -9.60
C SER A 312 -9.44 8.16 -11.06
N THR A 313 -9.75 7.22 -11.95
CA THR A 313 -10.04 7.51 -13.36
C THR A 313 -11.29 8.38 -13.52
N GLU A 314 -12.35 8.10 -12.77
CA GLU A 314 -13.55 8.96 -12.78
C GLU A 314 -13.26 10.36 -12.24
N LEU A 315 -12.49 10.48 -11.16
CA LEU A 315 -12.10 11.78 -10.61
C LEU A 315 -11.24 12.56 -11.60
N TRP A 316 -10.28 11.90 -12.26
CA TRP A 316 -9.47 12.47 -13.32
C TRP A 316 -10.34 13.01 -14.46
N GLN A 317 -11.34 12.24 -14.89
CA GLN A 317 -12.28 12.66 -15.92
C GLN A 317 -13.09 13.89 -15.47
N ARG A 318 -13.59 13.91 -14.23
CA ARG A 318 -14.32 15.08 -13.69
C ARG A 318 -13.46 16.33 -13.67
N GLU A 319 -12.16 16.21 -13.40
CA GLU A 319 -11.22 17.33 -13.51
C GLU A 319 -11.01 17.77 -14.95
N CYS A 320 -10.76 16.85 -15.89
CA CYS A 320 -10.56 17.15 -17.30
C CYS A 320 -11.79 17.77 -17.96
N SER A 321 -12.99 17.31 -17.61
CA SER A 321 -14.25 17.83 -18.14
C SER A 321 -14.67 19.17 -17.50
N GLY A 322 -13.90 19.72 -16.56
CA GLY A 322 -14.20 21.02 -15.95
C GLY A 322 -15.52 21.06 -15.21
N PHE A 323 -15.89 19.97 -14.53
CA PHE A 323 -17.16 19.83 -13.81
C PHE A 323 -17.23 20.83 -12.62
N GLY A 324 -17.65 22.05 -12.92
CA GLY A 324 -17.69 23.15 -11.95
C GLY A 324 -18.06 24.53 -12.49
N THR A 325 -17.94 24.79 -13.81
CA THR A 325 -18.25 26.12 -14.38
C THR A 325 -19.54 26.17 -15.20
N HIS A 326 -19.92 25.13 -15.94
CA HIS A 326 -21.17 25.13 -16.71
C HIS A 326 -21.80 23.73 -16.87
N THR A 327 -23.05 23.64 -16.43
CA THR A 327 -24.13 22.77 -16.95
C THR A 327 -24.01 21.24 -16.91
N THR A 328 -25.19 20.64 -16.77
CA THR A 328 -25.60 19.23 -16.62
C THR A 328 -25.30 18.32 -17.83
N GLU A 329 -24.34 18.67 -18.66
CA GLU A 329 -23.94 17.84 -19.79
C GLU A 329 -22.66 17.11 -19.39
N PHE A 330 -22.71 15.78 -19.37
CA PHE A 330 -21.49 14.98 -19.40
C PHE A 330 -20.76 15.40 -20.67
N GLY A 331 -19.72 16.22 -20.53
CA GLY A 331 -18.86 16.58 -21.64
C GLY A 331 -18.37 15.30 -22.33
N HIS A 332 -18.16 15.39 -23.65
CA HIS A 332 -17.65 14.28 -24.44
C HIS A 332 -16.46 13.64 -23.72
N VAL A 333 -16.63 12.37 -23.35
CA VAL A 333 -15.60 11.59 -22.68
C VAL A 333 -14.67 11.07 -23.75
N ASP A 334 -13.37 11.24 -23.56
CA ASP A 334 -12.39 10.65 -24.45
C ASP A 334 -12.59 9.12 -24.50
N ASP A 335 -12.80 8.59 -25.71
CA ASP A 335 -13.08 7.16 -25.94
C ASP A 335 -11.94 6.24 -25.44
N THR A 336 -10.71 6.77 -25.30
CA THR A 336 -9.54 6.06 -24.75
C THR A 336 -9.64 5.86 -23.23
N VAL A 337 -10.21 6.82 -22.52
CA VAL A 337 -10.40 6.76 -21.06
C VAL A 337 -11.54 5.81 -20.74
N LEU A 338 -12.60 5.81 -21.55
CA LEU A 338 -13.68 4.84 -21.47
C LEU A 338 -13.18 3.41 -21.71
N GLU A 339 -12.23 3.20 -22.63
CA GLU A 339 -11.62 1.88 -22.83
C GLU A 339 -10.84 1.41 -21.59
N GLN A 340 -10.04 2.31 -21.00
CA GLN A 340 -9.34 2.00 -19.74
C GLN A 340 -10.31 1.69 -18.61
N LEU A 341 -11.42 2.44 -18.52
CA LEU A 341 -12.45 2.23 -17.50
C LEU A 341 -13.17 0.89 -17.69
N GLN A 342 -13.50 0.51 -18.94
CA GLN A 342 -14.03 -0.81 -19.27
C GLN A 342 -13.06 -1.91 -18.84
N GLU A 343 -11.76 -1.79 -19.16
CA GLU A 343 -10.79 -2.79 -18.73
C GLU A 343 -10.73 -2.94 -17.19
N LEU A 344 -10.86 -1.84 -16.46
CA LEU A 344 -10.87 -1.85 -15.00
C LEU A 344 -12.15 -2.48 -14.43
N TYR A 345 -13.32 -2.18 -14.99
CA TYR A 345 -14.58 -2.80 -14.59
C TYR A 345 -14.63 -4.30 -14.90
N PHE A 346 -14.05 -4.74 -16.03
CA PHE A 346 -13.86 -6.17 -16.32
C PHE A 346 -13.02 -6.86 -15.25
N LYS A 347 -11.91 -6.24 -14.84
CA LYS A 347 -11.07 -6.77 -13.77
C LYS A 347 -11.74 -6.74 -12.39
N LEU A 348 -12.76 -5.90 -12.21
CA LEU A 348 -13.58 -5.82 -10.99
C LEU A 348 -14.78 -6.79 -11.02
N ASP A 349 -15.05 -7.45 -12.15
CA ASP A 349 -16.24 -8.28 -12.36
C ASP A 349 -17.57 -7.49 -12.23
N ASP A 350 -17.55 -6.21 -12.62
CA ASP A 350 -18.72 -5.33 -12.60
C ASP A 350 -19.32 -5.20 -14.01
N GLU A 351 -20.28 -6.06 -14.31
CA GLU A 351 -21.00 -6.10 -15.59
C GLU A 351 -21.78 -4.80 -15.86
N ASP A 352 -22.34 -4.15 -14.83
CA ASP A 352 -23.16 -2.94 -14.97
C ASP A 352 -22.30 -1.72 -15.32
N GLY A 353 -21.18 -1.54 -14.61
CA GLY A 353 -20.20 -0.48 -14.89
C GLY A 353 -19.66 -0.53 -16.33
N MET A 354 -19.51 -1.73 -16.88
CA MET A 354 -19.07 -1.94 -18.27
C MET A 354 -20.12 -1.59 -19.30
N ALA A 355 -21.34 -2.07 -19.13
CA ALA A 355 -22.45 -1.73 -20.01
C ALA A 355 -22.69 -0.20 -20.02
N GLY A 356 -22.60 0.43 -18.85
CA GLY A 356 -22.70 1.89 -18.71
C GLY A 356 -21.59 2.65 -19.44
N ALA A 357 -20.34 2.23 -19.29
CA ALA A 357 -19.20 2.84 -19.98
C ALA A 357 -19.30 2.71 -21.51
N GLU A 358 -19.81 1.58 -22.02
CA GLU A 358 -20.02 1.39 -23.45
C GLU A 358 -21.14 2.25 -24.01
N GLN A 359 -22.28 2.33 -23.31
CA GLN A 359 -23.39 3.18 -23.75
C GLN A 359 -23.01 4.66 -23.79
N SER A 360 -22.04 5.08 -22.97
CA SER A 360 -21.54 6.46 -22.95
C SER A 360 -20.57 6.80 -24.09
N ARG A 361 -20.13 5.80 -24.88
CA ARG A 361 -19.13 5.96 -25.94
C ARG A 361 -19.76 6.60 -27.18
N SER A 362 -18.95 7.40 -27.89
CA SER A 362 -19.39 8.10 -29.10
C SER A 362 -19.14 7.32 -30.39
N THR A 363 -18.12 6.45 -30.40
CA THR A 363 -17.71 5.64 -31.56
C THR A 363 -17.85 4.16 -31.26
N GLU A 364 -18.46 3.40 -32.16
CA GLU A 364 -18.52 1.94 -32.06
C GLU A 364 -17.29 1.33 -32.73
N ASP A 365 -16.33 0.82 -31.94
CA ASP A 365 -15.24 0.00 -32.46
C ASP A 365 -15.64 -1.49 -32.49
N ARG A 366 -15.31 -2.16 -33.60
CA ARG A 366 -15.62 -3.58 -33.80
C ARG A 366 -14.92 -4.45 -32.74
N ALA A 367 -13.69 -4.14 -32.34
CA ALA A 367 -13.00 -4.92 -31.32
C ALA A 367 -13.63 -4.79 -29.92
N GLN A 368 -14.23 -3.63 -29.62
CA GLN A 368 -14.87 -3.36 -28.35
C GLN A 368 -16.26 -3.98 -28.25
N THR A 369 -17.04 -3.96 -29.34
CA THR A 369 -18.31 -4.71 -29.40
C THR A 369 -18.13 -6.23 -29.22
N LEU A 370 -16.98 -6.79 -29.64
CA LEU A 370 -16.65 -8.19 -29.35
C LEU A 370 -16.42 -8.41 -27.86
N ARG A 371 -15.68 -7.51 -27.20
CA ARG A 371 -15.48 -7.59 -25.74
C ARG A 371 -16.82 -7.50 -25.01
N ARG A 372 -17.76 -6.64 -25.44
CA ARG A 372 -19.11 -6.59 -24.87
C ARG A 372 -19.77 -7.97 -24.84
N TYR A 373 -19.78 -8.67 -25.98
CA TYR A 373 -20.40 -9.98 -26.05
C TYR A 373 -19.72 -11.04 -25.16
N GLU A 374 -18.42 -10.92 -24.92
CA GLU A 374 -17.69 -11.77 -23.95
C GLU A 374 -18.15 -11.49 -22.52
N ILE A 375 -18.31 -10.20 -22.18
CA ILE A 375 -18.71 -9.72 -20.86
C ILE A 375 -20.16 -10.09 -20.55
N GLU A 376 -21.08 -9.85 -21.49
CA GLU A 376 -22.51 -10.19 -21.36
C GLU A 376 -22.75 -11.71 -21.25
N GLY A 377 -21.69 -12.53 -21.37
CA GLY A 377 -21.77 -13.98 -21.41
C GLY A 377 -22.41 -14.50 -22.70
N ASN A 378 -22.54 -13.65 -23.72
CA ASN A 378 -23.14 -14.01 -24.99
C ASN A 378 -22.08 -14.55 -25.96
N TRP A 379 -21.44 -15.64 -25.53
CA TRP A 379 -20.30 -16.28 -26.19
C TRP A 379 -20.57 -16.67 -27.66
N ALA A 380 -21.83 -16.89 -28.04
CA ALA A 380 -22.19 -17.23 -29.41
C ALA A 380 -21.96 -16.07 -30.39
N TYR A 381 -22.31 -14.84 -30.01
CA TYR A 381 -22.05 -13.67 -30.86
C TYR A 381 -20.58 -13.27 -30.83
N ALA A 382 -19.91 -13.41 -29.67
CA ALA A 382 -18.47 -13.22 -29.56
C ALA A 382 -17.71 -14.18 -30.49
N LEU A 383 -18.08 -15.47 -30.51
CA LEU A 383 -17.49 -16.48 -31.39
C LEU A 383 -17.61 -16.09 -32.87
N ILE A 384 -18.83 -15.77 -33.33
CA ILE A 384 -19.08 -15.38 -34.72
C ILE A 384 -18.26 -14.15 -35.09
N GLY A 385 -18.16 -13.20 -34.17
CA GLY A 385 -17.41 -11.97 -34.38
C GLY A 385 -15.89 -12.18 -34.46
N HIS A 386 -15.32 -13.05 -33.62
CA HIS A 386 -13.92 -13.46 -33.70
C HIS A 386 -13.65 -14.30 -34.96
N GLU A 387 -14.57 -15.18 -35.37
CA GLU A 387 -14.46 -15.89 -36.65
C GLU A 387 -14.44 -14.92 -37.84
N ALA A 388 -15.28 -13.89 -37.80
CA ALA A 388 -15.27 -12.85 -38.81
C ALA A 388 -13.94 -12.06 -38.81
N GLN A 389 -13.34 -11.84 -37.64
CA GLN A 389 -12.00 -11.23 -37.53
C GLN A 389 -10.91 -12.14 -38.10
N LEU A 390 -10.92 -13.43 -37.77
CA LEU A 390 -9.94 -14.41 -38.25
C LEU A 390 -10.01 -14.64 -39.77
N ARG A 391 -11.17 -14.43 -40.40
CA ARG A 391 -11.29 -14.46 -41.87
C ARG A 391 -10.53 -13.33 -42.55
N VAL A 392 -10.42 -12.17 -41.87
CA VAL A 392 -9.72 -10.99 -42.39
C VAL A 392 -8.24 -11.04 -41.99
N GLU A 393 -7.97 -11.41 -40.74
CA GLU A 393 -6.63 -11.47 -40.15
C GLU A 393 -6.41 -12.86 -39.53
N PRO A 394 -5.98 -13.86 -40.33
CA PRO A 394 -5.83 -15.23 -39.85
C PRO A 394 -4.67 -15.40 -38.85
N GLU A 395 -3.66 -14.51 -38.88
CA GLU A 395 -2.46 -14.58 -38.03
C GLU A 395 -2.59 -13.79 -36.71
N ASN A 396 -3.75 -13.18 -36.43
CA ASN A 396 -3.94 -12.39 -35.21
C ASN A 396 -4.05 -13.30 -33.97
N ALA A 397 -2.96 -13.41 -33.22
CA ALA A 397 -2.83 -14.27 -32.05
C ALA A 397 -3.87 -13.99 -30.95
N ASP A 398 -4.26 -12.73 -30.75
CA ASP A 398 -5.24 -12.37 -29.72
C ASP A 398 -6.66 -12.78 -30.14
N ALA A 399 -7.01 -12.61 -31.42
CA ALA A 399 -8.29 -13.09 -31.95
C ALA A 399 -8.38 -14.62 -31.92
N GLN A 400 -7.29 -15.33 -32.22
CA GLN A 400 -7.21 -16.78 -32.10
C GLN A 400 -7.38 -17.25 -30.65
N ARG A 401 -6.72 -16.59 -29.70
CA ARG A 401 -6.87 -16.88 -28.27
C ARG A 401 -8.30 -16.69 -27.80
N ARG A 402 -8.90 -15.52 -28.08
CA ARG A 402 -10.28 -15.21 -27.68
C ARG A 402 -11.31 -16.13 -28.32
N TRP A 403 -11.10 -16.54 -29.56
CA TRP A 403 -11.96 -17.53 -30.22
C TRP A 403 -11.94 -18.88 -29.48
N ILE A 404 -10.77 -19.35 -29.06
CA ILE A 404 -10.64 -20.58 -28.26
C ILE A 404 -11.29 -20.39 -26.88
N GLU A 405 -11.09 -19.25 -26.22
CA GLU A 405 -11.74 -18.93 -24.94
C GLU A 405 -13.26 -18.95 -25.08
N CYS A 406 -13.82 -18.38 -26.15
CA CYS A 406 -15.25 -18.45 -26.45
C CYS A 406 -15.74 -19.90 -26.59
N LEU A 407 -15.00 -20.76 -27.31
CA LEU A 407 -15.32 -22.20 -27.43
C LEU A 407 -15.31 -22.90 -26.07
N GLN A 408 -14.34 -22.57 -25.21
CA GLN A 408 -14.25 -23.11 -23.86
C GLN A 408 -15.41 -22.66 -22.97
N SER A 409 -15.76 -21.36 -23.00
CA SER A 409 -16.88 -20.80 -22.25
C SER A 409 -18.25 -21.36 -22.67
N MET A 410 -18.41 -21.77 -23.93
CA MET A 410 -19.60 -22.50 -24.40
C MET A 410 -19.60 -24.00 -24.07
N GLY A 411 -18.51 -24.52 -23.49
CA GLY A 411 -18.36 -25.94 -23.17
C GLY A 411 -18.00 -26.83 -24.37
N GLN A 412 -17.65 -26.26 -25.52
CA GLN A 412 -17.23 -27.00 -26.71
C GLN A 412 -15.73 -27.37 -26.63
N TRP A 413 -15.37 -28.16 -25.60
CA TRP A 413 -13.99 -28.50 -25.30
C TRP A 413 -13.29 -29.27 -26.43
N GLU A 414 -14.02 -30.13 -27.16
CA GLU A 414 -13.45 -30.85 -28.30
C GLU A 414 -13.06 -29.91 -29.45
N GLY A 415 -13.95 -28.96 -29.78
CA GLY A 415 -13.69 -27.92 -30.77
C GLY A 415 -12.50 -27.06 -30.36
N ALA A 416 -12.50 -26.57 -29.11
CA ALA A 416 -11.40 -25.81 -28.53
C ALA A 416 -10.07 -26.58 -28.60
N TRP A 417 -10.06 -27.88 -28.29
CA TRP A 417 -8.85 -28.70 -28.36
C TRP A 417 -8.34 -28.86 -29.80
N THR A 418 -9.22 -29.13 -30.76
CA THR A 418 -8.80 -29.27 -32.18
C THR A 418 -8.25 -27.97 -32.75
N ALA A 419 -8.93 -26.86 -32.46
CA ALA A 419 -8.52 -25.50 -32.79
C ALA A 419 -7.15 -25.18 -32.19
N ALA A 420 -7.03 -25.31 -30.87
CA ALA A 420 -5.83 -24.95 -30.14
C ALA A 420 -4.65 -25.83 -30.59
N ARG A 421 -4.85 -27.14 -30.83
CA ARG A 421 -3.84 -28.04 -31.39
C ARG A 421 -3.33 -27.58 -32.75
N SER A 422 -4.23 -27.18 -33.64
CA SER A 422 -3.84 -26.72 -34.98
C SER A 422 -3.04 -25.41 -34.96
N LEU A 423 -3.20 -24.61 -33.90
CA LEU A 423 -2.58 -23.29 -33.75
C LEU A 423 -1.33 -23.32 -32.85
N THR A 424 -1.12 -24.38 -32.07
CA THR A 424 0.04 -24.52 -31.17
C THR A 424 1.39 -24.54 -31.89
N ASP A 425 1.42 -24.88 -33.17
CA ASP A 425 2.65 -24.92 -33.96
C ASP A 425 3.14 -23.49 -34.30
N ASP A 426 2.25 -22.48 -34.27
CA ASP A 426 2.54 -21.10 -34.72
C ASP A 426 2.63 -20.07 -33.56
N VAL A 427 1.92 -20.26 -32.44
CA VAL A 427 1.77 -19.23 -31.40
C VAL A 427 2.10 -19.74 -29.99
N GLY A 428 3.26 -19.31 -29.46
CA GLY A 428 3.82 -19.69 -28.15
C GLY A 428 3.03 -19.29 -26.89
N GLY A 429 1.74 -18.95 -27.00
CA GLY A 429 0.89 -18.56 -25.88
C GLY A 429 -0.45 -19.31 -25.79
N LEU A 430 -0.78 -20.18 -26.76
CA LEU A 430 -2.02 -20.97 -26.75
C LEU A 430 -1.89 -22.32 -26.03
N GLN A 431 -0.67 -22.68 -25.64
CA GLN A 431 -0.40 -23.95 -24.96
C GLN A 431 -1.23 -24.11 -23.67
N GLY A 432 -1.41 -23.04 -22.89
CA GLY A 432 -2.25 -23.06 -21.69
C GLY A 432 -3.69 -23.50 -21.97
N ALA A 433 -4.31 -22.93 -23.01
CA ALA A 433 -5.66 -23.28 -23.44
C ALA A 433 -5.76 -24.72 -23.98
N CYS A 434 -4.71 -25.23 -24.65
CA CYS A 434 -4.63 -26.64 -25.05
C CYS A 434 -4.63 -27.58 -23.84
N TYR A 435 -3.80 -27.28 -22.83
CA TYR A 435 -3.77 -28.06 -21.59
C TYR A 435 -5.12 -28.02 -20.88
N ALA A 436 -5.73 -26.83 -20.80
CA ALA A 436 -7.05 -26.59 -20.21
C ALA A 436 -8.15 -27.49 -20.81
N ALA A 437 -8.14 -27.66 -22.14
CA ALA A 437 -9.08 -28.53 -22.84
C ALA A 437 -8.71 -30.01 -22.73
N ALA A 438 -7.41 -30.35 -22.77
CA ALA A 438 -6.94 -31.73 -22.73
C ALA A 438 -7.22 -32.43 -21.40
N TRP A 439 -7.01 -31.74 -20.26
CA TRP A 439 -7.27 -32.34 -18.95
C TRP A 439 -8.78 -32.51 -18.67
N ARG A 440 -9.63 -31.58 -19.16
CA ARG A 440 -11.10 -31.68 -19.04
C ARG A 440 -11.70 -32.79 -19.92
N LEU A 441 -11.10 -33.05 -21.09
CA LEU A 441 -11.52 -34.12 -22.01
C LEU A 441 -10.92 -35.50 -21.67
N GLY A 442 -10.00 -35.59 -20.72
CA GLY A 442 -9.32 -36.83 -20.38
C GLY A 442 -8.33 -37.33 -21.45
N LYS A 443 -7.76 -36.43 -22.25
CA LYS A 443 -6.76 -36.78 -23.29
C LYS A 443 -5.36 -36.90 -22.70
N TRP A 444 -5.19 -37.82 -21.75
CA TRP A 444 -3.96 -37.99 -20.98
C TRP A 444 -2.76 -38.39 -21.85
N ASP A 445 -2.98 -39.24 -22.86
CA ASP A 445 -1.94 -39.68 -23.80
C ASP A 445 -1.23 -38.52 -24.49
N TRP A 446 -1.98 -37.45 -24.80
CA TRP A 446 -1.41 -36.25 -25.43
C TRP A 446 -0.61 -35.41 -24.44
N VAL A 447 -1.10 -35.22 -23.22
CA VAL A 447 -0.37 -34.48 -22.16
C VAL A 447 0.95 -35.18 -21.83
N GLU A 448 0.96 -36.51 -21.85
CA GLU A 448 2.17 -37.32 -21.66
C GLU A 448 3.16 -37.19 -22.83
N GLN A 449 2.67 -37.14 -24.07
CA GLN A 449 3.49 -36.96 -25.27
C GLN A 449 4.04 -35.54 -25.40
N ALA A 450 3.28 -34.54 -24.95
CA ALA A 450 3.69 -33.14 -24.89
C ALA A 450 4.66 -32.83 -23.71
N GLY A 451 5.07 -33.86 -22.96
CA GLY A 451 5.75 -33.76 -21.67
C GLY A 451 6.98 -32.83 -21.59
N ALA A 452 7.18 -32.30 -20.38
CA ALA A 452 8.12 -31.25 -19.95
C ALA A 452 7.71 -29.82 -20.34
N VAL A 453 6.48 -29.43 -19.97
CA VAL A 453 6.12 -28.01 -19.93
C VAL A 453 6.77 -27.42 -18.69
N ASP A 454 7.49 -26.31 -18.87
CA ASP A 454 7.88 -25.46 -17.76
C ASP A 454 6.64 -25.17 -16.90
N THR A 455 6.63 -25.68 -15.68
CA THR A 455 5.59 -25.46 -14.66
C THR A 455 5.39 -23.98 -14.29
N SER A 456 6.13 -23.07 -14.93
CA SER A 456 6.06 -21.61 -14.78
C SER A 456 5.02 -20.94 -15.69
N MET A 457 4.37 -21.66 -16.62
CA MET A 457 3.61 -21.02 -17.71
C MET A 457 2.11 -20.83 -17.45
N SER A 458 1.41 -21.71 -16.72
CA SER A 458 -0.05 -21.58 -16.47
C SER A 458 -0.58 -22.58 -15.45
N PHE A 459 -1.61 -22.19 -14.68
CA PHE A 459 -2.38 -23.04 -13.77
C PHE A 459 -2.88 -24.34 -14.44
N ASP A 460 -3.37 -24.24 -15.68
CA ASP A 460 -3.91 -25.39 -16.43
C ASP A 460 -2.82 -26.38 -16.82
N ALA A 461 -1.61 -25.89 -17.13
CA ALA A 461 -0.46 -26.73 -17.43
C ALA A 461 -0.01 -27.50 -16.17
N ALA A 462 0.10 -26.82 -15.03
CA ALA A 462 0.45 -27.46 -13.75
C ALA A 462 -0.60 -28.49 -13.32
N SER A 463 -1.89 -28.17 -13.48
CA SER A 463 -3.01 -29.07 -13.17
C SER A 463 -3.00 -30.31 -14.06
N SER A 464 -2.76 -30.16 -15.37
CA SER A 464 -2.66 -31.29 -16.29
C SER A 464 -1.49 -32.22 -15.96
N ALA A 465 -0.33 -31.67 -15.58
CA ALA A 465 0.85 -32.44 -15.16
C ALA A 465 0.61 -33.19 -13.84
N LEU A 466 -0.10 -32.56 -12.89
CA LEU A 466 -0.49 -33.18 -11.62
C LEU A 466 -1.42 -34.38 -11.86
N LEU A 467 -2.45 -34.23 -12.70
CA LEU A 467 -3.42 -35.29 -12.98
C LEU A 467 -2.76 -36.49 -13.67
N VAL A 468 -1.82 -36.27 -14.58
CA VAL A 468 -1.01 -37.33 -15.19
C VAL A 468 -0.14 -38.04 -14.15
N ALA A 469 0.48 -37.31 -13.21
CA ALA A 469 1.29 -37.89 -12.14
C ALA A 469 0.46 -38.77 -11.18
N VAL A 470 -0.78 -38.33 -10.87
CA VAL A 470 -1.74 -39.11 -10.08
C VAL A 470 -2.17 -40.38 -10.81
N GLY A 471 -2.47 -40.29 -12.12
CA GLY A 471 -2.85 -41.45 -12.94
C GLY A 471 -1.78 -42.54 -13.01
N ARG A 472 -0.50 -42.18 -12.84
CA ARG A 472 0.64 -43.13 -12.84
C ARG A 472 0.98 -43.71 -11.46
N ASN A 473 0.16 -43.50 -10.43
CA ASN A 473 0.39 -43.92 -9.04
C ASN A 473 1.71 -43.39 -8.42
N GLY A 474 2.27 -42.30 -8.98
CA GLY A 474 3.51 -41.69 -8.52
C GLY A 474 3.24 -40.62 -7.46
N LEU A 475 3.18 -41.00 -6.18
CA LEU A 475 3.04 -40.03 -5.07
C LEU A 475 4.30 -39.17 -4.86
N SER A 476 5.43 -39.54 -5.45
CA SER A 476 6.69 -38.80 -5.38
C SER A 476 6.72 -37.66 -6.40
N GLY A 477 6.75 -36.40 -5.94
CA GLY A 477 6.85 -35.20 -6.80
C GLY A 477 5.61 -34.31 -6.81
N LEU A 478 4.50 -34.77 -6.24
CA LEU A 478 3.23 -34.06 -6.18
C LEU A 478 3.35 -32.70 -5.45
N GLY A 479 4.18 -32.63 -4.40
CA GLY A 479 4.44 -31.38 -3.66
C GLY A 479 5.15 -30.29 -4.49
N HIS A 480 6.06 -30.68 -5.38
CA HIS A 480 6.76 -29.72 -6.26
C HIS A 480 5.85 -29.25 -7.40
N LEU A 481 4.98 -30.13 -7.93
CA LEU A 481 4.01 -29.81 -8.98
C LEU A 481 2.80 -29.01 -8.45
N ALA A 482 2.44 -29.17 -7.17
CA ALA A 482 1.35 -28.44 -6.52
C ALA A 482 1.74 -27.02 -6.07
N GLN A 483 3.02 -26.71 -5.95
CA GLN A 483 3.51 -25.40 -5.50
C GLN A 483 3.02 -24.22 -6.37
N PRO A 484 3.07 -24.27 -7.72
CA PRO A 484 2.50 -23.21 -8.57
C PRO A 484 0.96 -23.09 -8.46
N VAL A 485 0.25 -24.22 -8.30
CA VAL A 485 -1.21 -24.24 -8.11
C VAL A 485 -1.61 -23.54 -6.80
N MET A 486 -0.81 -23.67 -5.74
CA MET A 486 -1.06 -23.02 -4.45
C MET A 486 -0.67 -21.53 -4.43
N LEU A 487 0.30 -21.10 -5.24
CA LEU A 487 0.74 -19.71 -5.29
C LEU A 487 -0.28 -18.80 -5.99
N ASP A 488 -0.92 -19.28 -7.05
CA ASP A 488 -1.94 -18.53 -7.79
C ASP A 488 -3.22 -18.31 -6.94
N GLN A 489 -3.54 -19.26 -6.06
CA GLN A 489 -4.69 -19.17 -5.14
C GLN A 489 -4.48 -18.21 -3.97
N SER A 490 -3.26 -17.73 -3.71
CA SER A 490 -3.03 -16.74 -2.65
C SER A 490 -3.69 -15.37 -2.94
N MET A 491 -4.20 -15.14 -4.16
CA MET A 491 -5.00 -13.96 -4.51
C MET A 491 -6.53 -14.16 -4.40
N VAL A 492 -7.04 -15.38 -4.24
CA VAL A 492 -8.49 -15.67 -4.17
C VAL A 492 -8.78 -16.74 -3.11
N LEU A 493 -8.63 -16.37 -1.83
CA LEU A 493 -8.46 -17.35 -0.75
C LEU A 493 -9.74 -17.96 -0.16
N ASP A 494 -10.96 -17.63 -0.61
CA ASP A 494 -12.18 -18.23 -0.02
C ASP A 494 -13.14 -18.94 -1.00
N GLN A 495 -13.07 -18.66 -2.32
CA GLN A 495 -13.99 -19.29 -3.29
C GLN A 495 -13.33 -20.37 -4.15
N GLY A 496 -11.99 -20.37 -4.24
CA GLY A 496 -11.23 -21.30 -5.09
C GLY A 496 -11.19 -22.74 -4.56
N LEU A 497 -11.11 -22.93 -3.23
CA LEU A 497 -11.02 -24.27 -2.63
C LEU A 497 -12.29 -25.10 -2.82
N ASP A 498 -13.47 -24.48 -2.70
CA ASP A 498 -14.75 -25.15 -2.97
C ASP A 498 -14.97 -25.43 -4.46
N ARG A 499 -14.38 -24.60 -5.34
CA ARG A 499 -14.43 -24.81 -6.79
C ARG A 499 -13.50 -25.95 -7.20
N LEU A 500 -12.29 -25.99 -6.65
CA LEU A 500 -11.30 -27.03 -6.90
C LEU A 500 -11.73 -28.38 -6.31
N ALA A 501 -12.36 -28.40 -5.13
CA ALA A 501 -12.95 -29.61 -4.57
C ALA A 501 -14.09 -30.16 -5.45
N ARG A 502 -14.94 -29.27 -6.00
CA ARG A 502 -16.02 -29.65 -6.94
C ARG A 502 -15.47 -30.14 -8.28
N GLU A 503 -14.45 -29.48 -8.83
CA GLU A 503 -13.84 -29.86 -10.10
C GLU A 503 -13.00 -31.15 -9.98
N MET A 504 -12.32 -31.36 -8.85
CA MET A 504 -11.66 -32.64 -8.55
C MET A 504 -12.64 -33.78 -8.35
N ASP A 505 -13.79 -33.55 -7.70
CA ASP A 505 -14.84 -34.57 -7.55
C ASP A 505 -15.47 -34.93 -8.90
N VAL A 506 -15.65 -33.96 -9.80
CA VAL A 506 -16.08 -34.21 -11.19
C VAL A 506 -15.02 -34.99 -11.97
N ALA A 507 -13.74 -34.63 -11.87
CA ALA A 507 -12.66 -35.33 -12.54
C ALA A 507 -12.50 -36.78 -12.03
N LEU A 508 -12.65 -37.01 -10.72
CA LEU A 508 -12.62 -38.36 -10.12
C LEU A 508 -13.80 -39.22 -10.56
N ARG A 509 -14.99 -38.64 -10.80
CA ARG A 509 -16.15 -39.35 -11.34
C ARG A 509 -16.06 -39.68 -12.82
N ILE A 510 -15.23 -38.96 -13.58
CA ILE A 510 -14.98 -39.22 -15.00
C ILE A 510 -13.85 -40.25 -15.18
N ALA A 511 -12.91 -40.32 -14.24
CA ALA A 511 -11.78 -41.24 -14.27
C ALA A 511 -12.09 -42.66 -13.74
N GLY A 512 -13.18 -42.84 -13.00
CA GLY A 512 -13.72 -44.15 -12.58
C GLY A 512 -14.85 -44.60 -13.50
#